data_AF-A0A930BXW5-F1
#
_entry.id   AF-A0A930BXW5-F1
#
_cell.length_a   1.000
_cell.length_b   1.000
_cell.length_c   1.000
_cell.angle_alpha   90.00
_cell.angle_beta   90.00
_cell.angle_gamma   90.00
#
_symmetry.space_group_name_H-M   'P 1'
#
loop_
_entity.id
_entity.type
_entity.pdbx_description
1 polymer ?
#
loop_
_entity_poly.entity_id
_entity_poly.type
_entity_poly.pdbx_seq_one_letter_code
_entity_poly.pdbx_strand_id
1 'polypeptide(L)'
;MNLGSISTPEIVAAVVFGLAVVHTFSTGLFARLAHLQPRHAGLWHLLGEVEVVFGFWAFVLMAVLIGLTGKTDAVDYMESRNFTEPMFVFVIMVIAASRPVLEICGVAVRRL
;
A
#
# COMPACT_ATOMS: atom_id res chain seq x y z
N MET A 1 25.83 16.53 -11.10
CA MET A 1 25.09 15.86 -10.00
C MET A 1 26.04 15.76 -8.82
N ASN A 2 25.87 16.60 -7.79
CA ASN A 2 26.70 16.52 -6.59
C ASN A 2 26.35 15.23 -5.84
N LEU A 3 27.31 14.31 -5.74
CA LEU A 3 27.21 13.04 -5.00
C LEU A 3 27.42 13.22 -3.48
N GLY A 4 27.47 14.45 -2.98
CA GLY A 4 27.51 14.77 -1.54
C GLY A 4 26.31 15.63 -1.21
N SER A 5 25.36 15.25 -0.37
CA SER A 5 25.31 14.25 0.69
C SER A 5 23.97 13.55 0.61
N ILE A 6 23.94 12.26 0.30
CA ILE A 6 22.69 11.49 0.40
C ILE A 6 22.23 11.61 1.85
N SER A 7 21.04 12.18 2.06
CA SER A 7 20.55 12.42 3.42
C SER A 7 20.09 11.11 4.05
N THR A 8 20.28 10.94 5.36
CA THR A 8 19.82 9.73 6.08
C THR A 8 18.34 9.42 5.81
N PRO A 9 17.42 10.40 5.77
CA PRO A 9 16.02 10.16 5.43
C PRO A 9 15.82 9.62 4.01
N GLU A 10 16.59 10.07 3.03
CA GLU A 10 16.50 9.58 1.64
C GLU A 10 16.91 8.11 1.52
N ILE A 11 18.01 7.71 2.17
CA ILE A 11 18.47 6.31 2.17
C ILE A 11 17.40 5.44 2.81
N VAL A 12 16.88 5.86 3.96
CA VAL A 12 15.88 5.08 4.68
C VAL A 12 14.58 4.99 3.88
N ALA A 13 14.13 6.09 3.27
CA ALA A 13 12.96 6.08 2.39
C ALA A 13 13.16 5.16 1.19
N ALA A 14 14.35 5.15 0.58
CA ALA A 14 14.67 4.25 -0.53
C ALA A 14 14.68 2.77 -0.11
N VAL A 15 15.20 2.46 1.08
CA VAL A 15 15.16 1.10 1.64
C VAL A 15 13.73 0.67 1.92
N VAL A 16 12.91 1.52 2.56
CA VAL A 16 11.49 1.24 2.83
C VAL A 16 10.73 1.00 1.52
N PHE A 17 11.00 1.83 0.50
CA PHE A 17 10.43 1.63 -0.83
C PHE A 17 10.85 0.30 -1.46
N GLY A 18 12.14 -0.06 -1.38
CA GLY A 18 12.64 -1.35 -1.86
C GLY A 18 11.95 -2.53 -1.19
N LEU A 19 11.76 -2.48 0.13
CA LEU A 19 11.01 -3.50 0.87
C LEU A 19 9.53 -3.54 0.46
N ALA A 20 8.92 -2.38 0.21
CA ALA A 20 7.55 -2.30 -0.29
C ALA A 20 7.38 -2.98 -1.65
N VAL A 21 8.29 -2.72 -2.57
CA VAL A 21 8.32 -3.36 -3.89
C VAL A 21 8.46 -4.88 -3.76
N VAL A 22 9.40 -5.34 -2.92
CA VAL A 22 9.60 -6.78 -2.68
C VAL A 22 8.32 -7.42 -2.12
N HIS A 23 7.63 -6.75 -1.18
CA HIS A 23 6.36 -7.23 -0.63
C HIS A 23 5.28 -7.33 -1.75
N THR A 24 5.07 -6.27 -2.53
CA THR A 24 4.06 -6.25 -3.59
C THR A 24 4.26 -7.37 -4.62
N PHE A 25 5.50 -7.64 -5.02
CA PHE A 25 5.80 -8.76 -5.92
C PHE A 25 5.74 -10.14 -5.25
N SER A 26 5.78 -10.19 -3.91
CA SER A 26 5.66 -11.42 -3.13
C SER A 26 4.20 -11.83 -2.84
N THR A 27 3.19 -11.04 -3.25
CA THR A 27 1.75 -11.35 -3.09
C THR A 27 1.37 -12.74 -3.61
N GLY A 28 1.97 -13.21 -4.70
CA GLY A 28 1.78 -14.58 -5.19
C GLY A 28 2.28 -15.67 -4.23
N LEU A 29 3.31 -15.40 -3.44
CA LEU A 29 3.78 -16.31 -2.38
C LEU A 29 2.80 -16.34 -1.22
N PHE A 30 2.26 -15.19 -0.82
CA PHE A 30 1.25 -15.10 0.25
C PHE A 30 -0.05 -15.82 -0.13
N ALA A 31 -0.47 -15.73 -1.40
CA ALA A 31 -1.60 -16.51 -1.92
C ALA A 31 -1.36 -18.03 -1.78
N ARG A 32 -0.14 -18.50 -2.09
CA ARG A 32 0.22 -19.92 -1.91
C ARG A 32 0.28 -20.33 -0.44
N LEU A 33 0.76 -19.46 0.44
CA LEU A 33 0.78 -19.70 1.89
C LEU A 33 -0.62 -19.74 2.50
N ALA A 34 -1.55 -18.91 2.00
CA ALA A 34 -2.95 -18.93 2.42
C ALA A 34 -3.62 -20.29 2.18
N HIS A 35 -3.28 -20.97 1.08
CA HIS A 35 -3.78 -22.32 0.79
C HIS A 35 -3.14 -23.41 1.66
N LEU A 36 -1.89 -23.23 2.09
CA LEU A 36 -1.15 -24.21 2.89
C LEU A 36 -1.44 -24.11 4.40
N GLN A 37 -1.81 -22.92 4.90
CA GLN A 37 -2.12 -22.69 6.31
C GLN A 37 -3.54 -22.12 6.50
N PRO A 38 -4.59 -22.96 6.49
CA PRO A 38 -5.98 -22.52 6.58
C PRO A 38 -6.31 -21.77 7.88
N ARG A 39 -5.53 -21.97 8.94
CA ARG A 39 -5.73 -21.31 10.24
C ARG A 39 -5.46 -19.80 10.24
N HIS A 40 -4.66 -19.30 9.30
CA HIS A 40 -4.35 -17.86 9.14
C HIS A 40 -4.59 -17.37 7.72
N ALA A 41 -5.36 -18.11 6.92
CA ALA A 41 -5.59 -17.80 5.51
C ALA A 41 -6.13 -16.37 5.29
N GLY A 42 -6.99 -15.87 6.18
CA GLY A 42 -7.50 -14.50 6.12
C GLY A 42 -6.41 -13.43 6.25
N LEU A 43 -5.45 -13.62 7.15
CA LEU A 43 -4.33 -12.68 7.33
C LEU A 43 -3.39 -12.71 6.12
N TRP A 44 -3.10 -13.90 5.59
CA TRP A 44 -2.27 -14.06 4.40
C TRP A 44 -2.94 -13.50 3.13
N HIS A 45 -4.26 -13.61 3.04
CA HIS A 45 -5.03 -13.00 1.95
C HIS A 45 -5.01 -11.48 2.03
N LEU A 46 -5.24 -10.94 3.23
CA LEU A 46 -5.26 -9.51 3.50
C LEU A 46 -3.87 -8.86 3.27
N LEU A 47 -2.78 -9.55 3.58
CA LEU A 47 -1.41 -9.14 3.21
C LEU A 47 -1.11 -9.30 1.71
N GLY A 48 -1.93 -10.03 0.97
CA GLY A 48 -1.83 -10.20 -0.47
C GLY A 48 -2.58 -9.14 -1.28
N GLU A 49 -3.53 -8.43 -0.66
CA GLU A 49 -4.30 -7.36 -1.29
C GLU A 49 -3.47 -6.09 -1.48
N VAL A 50 -3.46 -5.56 -2.70
CA VAL A 50 -2.65 -4.39 -3.06
C VAL A 50 -3.10 -3.12 -2.33
N GLU A 51 -4.38 -3.03 -1.97
CA GLU A 51 -5.00 -1.98 -1.17
C GLU A 51 -4.34 -1.89 0.22
N VAL A 52 -4.18 -3.04 0.87
CA VAL A 52 -3.64 -3.13 2.22
C VAL A 52 -2.14 -2.94 2.21
N VAL A 53 -1.45 -3.56 1.23
CA VAL A 53 0.00 -3.40 1.07
C VAL A 53 0.36 -1.92 0.86
N PHE A 54 -0.40 -1.19 0.03
CA PHE A 54 -0.20 0.25 -0.18
C PHE A 54 -0.33 1.04 1.13
N GLY A 55 -1.44 0.87 1.85
CA GLY A 55 -1.69 1.60 3.11
C GLY A 55 -0.67 1.27 4.20
N PHE A 56 -0.29 -0.01 4.32
CA PHE A 56 0.70 -0.47 5.29
C PHE A 56 2.07 0.20 5.08
N TRP A 57 2.59 0.20 3.85
CA TRP A 57 3.90 0.80 3.56
C TRP A 57 3.89 2.32 3.63
N ALA A 58 2.78 2.98 3.27
CA ALA A 58 2.61 4.41 3.48
C ALA A 58 2.69 4.78 4.96
N PHE A 59 2.04 4.00 5.83
CA PHE A 59 2.11 4.19 7.28
C PHE A 59 3.53 3.97 7.83
N VAL A 60 4.21 2.91 7.41
CA VAL A 60 5.59 2.62 7.82
C VAL A 60 6.53 3.75 7.41
N LEU A 61 6.44 4.22 6.16
CA LEU A 61 7.24 5.33 5.65
C LEU A 61 7.00 6.60 6.48
N MET A 62 5.74 6.92 6.77
CA MET A 62 5.38 8.09 7.58
C MET A 62 5.93 7.99 9.01
N ALA A 63 5.79 6.84 9.67
CA ALA A 63 6.31 6.63 11.02
C ALA A 63 7.83 6.80 11.07
N VAL A 64 8.53 6.29 10.06
CA VAL A 64 9.99 6.41 9.95
C VAL A 64 10.43 7.85 9.67
N LEU A 65 9.73 8.58 8.79
CA LEU A 65 9.97 10.00 8.54
C LEU A 65 9.78 10.83 9.82
N ILE A 66 8.65 10.67 10.52
CA ILE A 66 8.40 11.36 11.79
C ILE A 66 9.49 11.05 12.82
N GLY A 67 9.97 9.80 12.87
CA GLY A 67 11.04 9.39 13.78
C GLY A 67 12.42 9.97 13.45
N LEU A 68 12.71 10.25 12.17
CA LEU A 68 14.02 10.73 11.71
C LEU A 68 14.11 12.25 11.55
N THR A 69 13.05 12.90 11.06
CA THR A 69 13.02 14.34 10.76
C THR A 69 12.18 15.14 11.76
N GLY A 70 11.39 14.47 12.59
CA GLY A 70 10.42 15.11 13.47
C GLY A 70 9.06 15.32 12.81
N LYS A 71 8.04 15.60 13.64
CA LYS A 71 6.64 15.67 13.21
C LYS A 71 6.35 16.82 12.24
N THR A 72 6.91 18.00 12.49
CA THR A 72 6.68 19.19 11.66
C THR A 72 7.20 18.96 10.24
N ASP A 73 8.46 18.58 10.12
CA ASP A 73 9.13 18.43 8.84
C ASP A 73 8.55 17.26 8.03
N ALA A 74 8.08 16.20 8.70
CA ALA A 74 7.40 15.08 8.05
C ALA A 74 6.01 15.47 7.52
N VAL A 75 5.25 16.29 8.26
CA VAL A 75 3.97 16.82 7.80
C VAL A 75 4.17 17.80 6.66
N ASP A 76 5.13 18.73 6.77
CA ASP A 76 5.47 19.69 5.72
C ASP A 76 5.93 18.96 4.45
N TYR A 77 6.73 17.89 4.59
CA TYR A 77 7.11 17.04 3.47
C TYR A 77 5.88 16.44 2.80
N MET A 78 4.96 15.85 3.56
CA MET A 78 3.71 15.28 3.04
C MET A 78 2.85 16.33 2.33
N GLU A 79 2.61 17.48 2.95
CA GLU A 79 1.79 18.56 2.38
C GLU A 79 2.41 19.17 1.11
N SER A 80 3.74 19.14 0.98
CA SER A 80 4.43 19.63 -0.22
C SER A 80 4.32 18.72 -1.45
N ARG A 81 3.83 17.48 -1.31
CA ARG A 81 3.75 16.51 -2.42
C ARG A 81 2.39 16.56 -3.10
N ASN A 82 2.38 16.35 -4.42
CA ASN A 82 1.15 16.27 -5.19
C ASN A 82 0.61 14.83 -5.18
N PHE A 83 -0.53 14.62 -4.52
CA PHE A 83 -1.20 13.33 -4.44
C PHE A 83 -2.35 13.15 -5.43
N THR A 84 -2.58 14.08 -6.37
CA THR A 84 -3.71 14.03 -7.31
C THR A 84 -3.70 12.74 -8.13
N GLU A 85 -2.53 12.39 -8.69
CA GLU A 85 -2.35 11.17 -9.48
C GLU A 85 -2.46 9.90 -8.61
N PRO A 86 -1.71 9.76 -7.49
CA PRO A 86 -1.88 8.62 -6.57
C PRO A 86 -3.32 8.42 -6.08
N MET A 87 -4.02 9.50 -5.72
CA MET A 87 -5.41 9.42 -5.27
C MET A 87 -6.34 8.96 -6.39
N PHE A 88 -6.16 9.45 -7.62
CA PHE A 88 -6.94 8.98 -8.75
C PHE A 88 -6.78 7.47 -8.98
N VAL A 89 -5.53 6.98 -9.00
CA VAL A 89 -5.23 5.54 -9.15
C VAL A 89 -5.83 4.73 -8.01
N PHE A 90 -5.70 5.20 -6.76
CA PHE A 90 -6.28 4.54 -5.60
C PHE A 90 -7.80 4.44 -5.69
N VAL A 91 -8.49 5.51 -6.09
CA VAL A 91 -9.95 5.53 -6.25
C VAL A 91 -10.42 4.54 -7.31
N ILE A 92 -9.82 4.52 -8.50
CA ILE A 92 -10.23 3.58 -9.55
C ILE A 92 -9.92 2.12 -9.17
N MET A 93 -8.85 1.86 -8.41
CA MET A 93 -8.49 0.54 -7.91
C MET A 93 -9.53 0.03 -6.92
N VAL A 94 -9.93 0.85 -5.93
CA VAL A 94 -10.98 0.51 -4.96
C VAL A 94 -12.33 0.28 -5.67
N ILE A 95 -12.67 1.11 -6.66
CA ILE A 95 -13.89 0.91 -7.45
C ILE A 95 -13.81 -0.38 -8.28
N ALA A 96 -12.66 -0.71 -8.87
CA ALA A 96 -12.49 -1.94 -9.64
C ALA A 96 -12.61 -3.20 -8.75
N ALA A 97 -12.11 -3.15 -7.52
CA ALA A 97 -12.28 -4.20 -6.52
C ALA A 97 -13.75 -4.43 -6.13
N SER A 98 -14.65 -3.47 -6.37
CA SER A 98 -16.10 -3.58 -6.08
C SER A 98 -16.90 -4.39 -7.11
N ARG A 99 -16.27 -4.93 -8.16
CA ARG A 99 -16.94 -5.83 -9.14
C ARG A 99 -17.82 -6.92 -8.51
N PRO A 100 -17.40 -7.64 -7.45
CA PRO A 100 -18.24 -8.63 -6.78
C PRO A 100 -19.51 -8.01 -6.17
N VAL A 101 -19.43 -6.79 -5.65
CA VAL A 101 -20.57 -6.05 -5.08
C VAL A 101 -21.57 -5.67 -6.17
N LEU A 102 -21.09 -5.17 -7.31
CA LEU A 102 -21.93 -4.84 -8.46
C LEU A 102 -22.61 -6.09 -9.07
N GLU A 103 -21.91 -7.22 -9.11
CA GLU A 103 -22.48 -8.50 -9.56
C GLU A 103 -23.57 -9.01 -8.62
N ILE A 104 -23.36 -8.96 -7.30
CA ILE A 104 -24.36 -9.34 -6.29
C ILE A 104 -25.61 -8.46 -6.42
N CYS A 105 -25.45 -7.14 -6.52
CA CYS A 105 -26.56 -6.22 -6.72
C CYS A 105 -27.30 -6.49 -8.04
N GLY A 106 -26.58 -6.74 -9.13
CA GLY A 106 -27.16 -7.07 -10.43
C GLY A 106 -27.94 -8.39 -10.43
N VAL A 107 -27.47 -9.40 -9.70
CA VAL A 107 -28.19 -10.68 -9.53
C VAL A 107 -29.44 -10.47 -8.67
N ALA A 108 -29.35 -9.70 -7.58
CA ALA A 108 -30.49 -9.42 -6.70
C ALA A 108 -31.61 -8.67 -7.45
N VAL A 109 -31.27 -7.64 -8.23
CA VAL A 109 -32.23 -6.88 -9.05
C VAL A 109 -32.87 -7.75 -10.13
N ARG A 110 -32.11 -8.62 -10.80
CA ARG A 110 -32.65 -9.54 -11.82
C ARG A 110 -33.53 -10.66 -11.26
N ARG A 111 -33.52 -10.86 -9.94
CA ARG A 111 -34.35 -11.85 -9.25
C ARG A 111 -35.62 -11.26 -8.64
N LEU A 112 -35.75 -9.93 -8.63
CA LEU A 112 -37.00 -9.20 -8.33
C LEU A 112 -37.82 -9.05 -9.61
#